data_AF-A0A3D5ASX9-F1
#
_entry.id   AF-A0A3D5ASX9-F1
#
_cell.length_a   1.000
_cell.length_b   1.000
_cell.length_c   1.000
_cell.angle_alpha   90.00
_cell.angle_beta   90.00
_cell.angle_gamma   90.00
#
_symmetry.space_group_name_H-M   'P 1'
#
loop_
_entity.id
_entity.type
_entity.pdbx_description
1 polymer ?
#
loop_
_entity_poly.entity_id
_entity_poly.type
_entity_poly.pdbx_seq_one_letter_code
_entity_poly.pdbx_strand_id
1 'polypeptide(L)'
;MTDTTLHDEIVLEQKHVDRVYSRLASLRADAQRAEAEGYQLAKVGNFGSLVERDAMVFHAARRRHAFDAEHEGLVFGRLDMHPEAEVQDEETVARRYIGRLGVRAEGGEPLLIDWRAPAAAAFYRATAARPLGVIRRRMITSFGEKVTSLDDDLLDPIAASADLRVVGDGALMAALSRAKGTGMRDIVATIQAEQDLAIRSPASGVTVVEGGPGTGKTAVALHRAAFLLYTDRSRFAGGGVLIVGPSPVFVQYIETVLPALGEDSATLRSLGQLVPGVNATREETARVRAIKGALRMRKVLRRATEDAPPSNPDGLRMRYRGEWLTLSRRQIEDIRRRIGRGSRRNEVRAKAFGEVLDLLWESVK
;
A
#
# COMPACT_ATOMS: atom_id res chain seq x y z
N MET A 1 26.96 -33.53 9.52
CA MET A 1 27.49 -32.95 8.25
C MET A 1 28.37 -31.77 8.63
N THR A 2 29.57 -31.68 8.06
CA THR A 2 30.70 -30.89 8.59
C THR A 2 30.55 -29.38 8.35
N ASP A 3 31.01 -28.58 9.31
CA ASP A 3 31.08 -27.11 9.31
C ASP A 3 31.62 -26.52 7.98
N THR A 4 32.50 -27.26 7.31
CA THR A 4 33.07 -26.95 5.99
C THR A 4 32.03 -26.80 4.89
N THR A 5 30.96 -27.61 4.90
CA THR A 5 29.92 -27.57 3.85
C THR A 5 29.07 -26.31 3.98
N LEU A 6 28.71 -25.91 5.22
CA LEU A 6 28.00 -24.66 5.47
C LEU A 6 28.86 -23.45 5.08
N HIS A 7 30.15 -23.47 5.42
CA HIS A 7 31.07 -22.40 5.04
C HIS A 7 31.18 -22.23 3.52
N ASP A 8 31.35 -23.32 2.76
CA ASP A 8 31.40 -23.28 1.31
C ASP A 8 30.12 -22.69 0.70
N GLU A 9 28.95 -23.11 1.21
CA GLU A 9 27.66 -22.60 0.74
C GLU A 9 27.47 -21.12 1.09
N ILE A 10 27.89 -20.66 2.28
CA ILE A 10 27.90 -19.24 2.64
C ILE A 10 28.77 -18.43 1.68
N VAL A 11 29.97 -18.92 1.35
CA VAL A 11 30.87 -18.26 0.39
C VAL A 11 30.24 -18.18 -1.01
N LEU A 12 29.53 -19.23 -1.44
CA LEU A 12 28.81 -19.23 -2.71
C LEU A 12 27.67 -18.20 -2.72
N GLU A 13 26.84 -18.16 -1.66
CA GLU A 13 25.78 -17.14 -1.58
C GLU A 13 26.34 -15.73 -1.46
N GLN A 14 27.43 -15.54 -0.71
CA GLN A 14 28.09 -14.25 -0.58
C GLN A 14 28.51 -13.69 -1.94
N LYS A 15 29.09 -14.52 -2.82
CA LYS A 15 29.44 -14.09 -4.19
C LYS A 15 28.24 -13.58 -4.98
N HIS A 16 27.08 -14.21 -4.83
CA HIS A 16 25.85 -13.74 -5.50
C HIS A 16 25.34 -12.43 -4.87
N VAL A 17 25.34 -12.35 -3.54
CA VAL A 17 24.97 -11.13 -2.80
C VAL A 17 25.88 -9.96 -3.20
N ASP A 18 27.19 -10.15 -3.25
CA ASP A 18 28.17 -9.15 -3.69
C ASP A 18 27.89 -8.67 -5.12
N ARG A 19 27.52 -9.60 -6.02
CA ARG A 19 27.15 -9.27 -7.40
C ARG A 19 25.88 -8.42 -7.46
N VAL A 20 24.88 -8.72 -6.63
CA VAL A 20 23.64 -7.94 -6.53
C VAL A 20 23.93 -6.53 -6.01
N TYR A 21 24.70 -6.38 -4.93
CA TYR A 21 25.06 -5.07 -4.37
C TYR A 21 25.93 -4.27 -5.33
N SER A 22 26.88 -4.89 -6.02
CA SER A 22 27.67 -4.24 -7.07
C SER A 22 26.79 -3.70 -8.18
N ARG A 23 25.81 -4.50 -8.65
CA ARG A 23 24.86 -4.06 -9.67
C ARG A 23 23.96 -2.93 -9.17
N LEU A 24 23.49 -2.99 -7.92
CA LEU A 24 22.70 -1.93 -7.31
C LEU A 24 23.49 -0.62 -7.22
N ALA A 25 24.77 -0.68 -6.86
CA ALA A 25 25.66 0.48 -6.86
C ALA A 25 25.82 1.10 -8.26
N SER A 26 25.98 0.28 -9.31
CA SER A 26 25.98 0.76 -10.70
C SER A 26 24.67 1.45 -11.07
N LEU A 27 23.52 0.83 -10.76
CA LEU A 27 22.20 1.39 -11.04
C LEU A 27 21.95 2.71 -10.28
N ARG A 28 22.45 2.83 -9.06
CA ARG A 28 22.43 4.06 -8.25
C ARG A 28 23.23 5.17 -8.92
N ALA A 29 24.46 4.86 -9.37
CA ALA A 29 25.31 5.81 -10.07
C ALA A 29 24.69 6.24 -11.42
N ASP A 30 24.06 5.33 -12.16
CA ASP A 30 23.33 5.63 -13.39
C ASP A 30 22.15 6.58 -13.13
N ALA A 31 21.36 6.32 -12.08
CA ALA A 31 20.24 7.18 -11.71
C ALA A 31 20.72 8.59 -11.31
N GLN A 32 21.82 8.69 -10.56
CA GLN A 32 22.43 9.97 -10.19
C GLN A 32 22.95 10.75 -11.41
N ARG A 33 23.61 10.08 -12.36
CA ARG A 33 24.07 10.70 -13.62
C ARG A 33 22.89 11.22 -14.44
N ALA A 34 21.85 10.41 -14.63
CA ALA A 34 20.66 10.80 -15.38
C ALA A 34 19.96 12.01 -14.74
N GLU A 35 19.89 12.08 -13.41
CA GLU A 35 19.35 13.23 -12.70
C GLU A 35 20.20 14.50 -12.94
N ALA A 36 21.53 14.38 -12.84
CA ALA A 36 22.45 15.49 -13.08
C ALA A 36 22.41 15.99 -14.53
N GLU A 37 22.35 15.08 -15.51
CA GLU A 37 22.18 15.40 -16.94
C GLU A 37 20.85 16.12 -17.19
N GLY A 38 19.77 15.63 -16.57
CA GLY A 38 18.47 16.29 -16.56
C GLY A 38 18.55 17.76 -16.12
N TYR A 39 19.29 18.05 -15.03
CA TYR A 39 19.48 19.43 -14.59
C TYR A 39 20.32 20.28 -15.56
N GLN A 40 21.27 19.70 -16.31
CA GLN A 40 22.07 20.47 -17.29
C GLN A 40 21.31 20.82 -18.57
N LEU A 41 20.30 20.01 -18.95
CA LEU A 41 19.39 20.31 -20.07
C LEU A 41 18.57 21.60 -19.85
N ALA A 42 18.56 22.16 -18.63
CA ALA A 42 17.93 23.45 -18.31
C ALA A 42 18.51 24.66 -19.06
N LYS A 43 19.66 24.52 -19.73
CA LYS A 43 20.36 25.65 -20.37
C LYS A 43 19.94 25.95 -21.81
N VAL A 44 19.18 25.07 -22.48
CA VAL A 44 18.78 25.25 -23.89
C VAL A 44 17.42 24.57 -24.14
N GLY A 45 16.33 25.31 -24.37
CA GLY A 45 15.10 24.68 -24.83
C GLY A 45 13.80 25.47 -24.75
N ASN A 46 12.81 25.00 -25.51
CA ASN A 46 11.42 25.48 -25.53
C ASN A 46 10.60 24.86 -24.36
N PHE A 47 9.32 25.20 -24.21
CA PHE A 47 8.46 24.68 -23.14
C PHE A 47 8.37 23.14 -23.10
N GLY A 48 8.40 22.46 -24.26
CA GLY A 48 8.38 21.00 -24.33
C GLY A 48 9.61 20.37 -23.68
N SER A 49 10.80 20.93 -23.92
CA SER A 49 12.06 20.48 -23.32
C SER A 49 12.06 20.59 -21.79
N LEU A 50 11.34 21.57 -21.22
CA LEU A 50 11.20 21.70 -19.76
C LEU A 50 10.32 20.61 -19.16
N VAL A 51 9.25 20.20 -19.86
CA VAL A 51 8.38 19.10 -19.43
C VAL A 51 9.10 17.76 -19.50
N GLU A 52 9.82 17.51 -20.60
CA GLU A 52 10.65 16.30 -20.75
C GLU A 52 11.74 16.22 -19.68
N ARG A 53 12.40 17.36 -19.40
CA ARG A 53 13.35 17.49 -18.29
C ARG A 53 12.70 17.10 -16.96
N ASP A 54 11.58 17.71 -16.62
CA ASP A 54 10.94 17.48 -15.33
C ASP A 54 10.51 16.02 -15.17
N ALA A 55 10.02 15.40 -16.25
CA ALA A 55 9.74 13.97 -16.28
C ALA A 55 11.02 13.13 -16.07
N MET A 56 12.10 13.43 -16.80
CA MET A 56 13.38 12.70 -16.69
C MET A 56 13.98 12.81 -15.27
N VAL A 57 14.05 14.02 -14.73
CA VAL A 57 14.56 14.29 -13.37
C VAL A 57 13.68 13.58 -12.34
N PHE A 58 12.36 13.69 -12.45
CA PHE A 58 11.43 13.01 -11.55
C PHE A 58 11.62 11.48 -11.57
N HIS A 59 11.72 10.89 -12.76
CA HIS A 59 11.94 9.44 -12.91
C HIS A 59 13.31 8.99 -12.41
N ALA A 60 14.36 9.78 -12.65
CA ALA A 60 15.71 9.50 -12.15
C ALA A 60 15.77 9.61 -10.61
N ALA A 61 15.23 10.68 -10.05
CA ALA A 61 15.18 10.90 -8.60
C ALA A 61 14.36 9.80 -7.89
N ARG A 62 13.22 9.38 -8.47
CA ARG A 62 12.40 8.29 -7.92
C ARG A 62 13.14 6.95 -7.96
N ARG A 63 13.88 6.64 -9.04
CA ARG A 63 14.72 5.43 -9.11
C ARG A 63 15.85 5.47 -8.09
N ARG A 64 16.55 6.61 -7.98
CA ARG A 64 17.58 6.82 -6.95
C ARG A 64 17.00 6.57 -5.56
N HIS A 65 15.87 7.19 -5.22
CA HIS A 65 15.22 6.99 -3.92
C HIS A 65 14.93 5.50 -3.63
N ALA A 66 14.43 4.75 -4.62
CA ALA A 66 14.19 3.32 -4.48
C ALA A 66 15.48 2.50 -4.28
N PHE A 67 16.61 2.90 -4.88
CA PHE A 67 17.91 2.24 -4.70
C PHE A 67 18.63 2.67 -3.42
N ASP A 68 18.36 3.88 -2.94
CA ASP A 68 18.94 4.49 -1.75
C ASP A 68 18.25 3.99 -0.47
N ALA A 69 17.02 3.48 -0.57
CA ALA A 69 16.34 2.85 0.55
C ALA A 69 17.23 1.76 1.15
N GLU A 70 17.48 1.86 2.46
CA GLU A 70 18.33 0.93 3.20
C GLU A 70 17.63 -0.43 3.32
N HIS A 71 17.93 -1.33 2.39
CA HIS A 71 17.44 -2.69 2.41
C HIS A 71 18.43 -3.57 3.18
N GLU A 72 18.31 -3.63 4.52
CA GLU A 72 18.99 -4.68 5.28
C GLU A 72 18.47 -6.05 4.82
N GLY A 73 19.38 -6.97 4.50
CA GLY A 73 19.02 -8.28 3.93
C GLY A 73 18.29 -8.15 2.59
N LEU A 74 18.85 -7.37 1.65
CA LEU A 74 18.30 -7.18 0.30
C LEU A 74 17.97 -8.51 -0.38
N VAL A 75 18.88 -9.48 -0.27
CA VAL A 75 18.69 -10.87 -0.70
C VAL A 75 18.40 -11.69 0.55
N PHE A 76 17.24 -12.34 0.60
CA PHE A 76 16.85 -13.15 1.76
C PHE A 76 16.43 -14.58 1.39
N GLY A 77 16.33 -14.90 0.10
CA GLY A 77 15.84 -16.19 -0.34
C GLY A 77 16.42 -16.66 -1.67
N ARG A 78 16.48 -17.98 -1.85
CA ARG A 78 16.68 -18.64 -3.13
C ARG A 78 15.70 -19.80 -3.29
N LEU A 79 15.20 -19.97 -4.50
CA LEU A 79 14.49 -21.16 -4.95
C LEU A 79 15.32 -21.89 -5.99
N ASP A 80 15.57 -23.16 -5.75
CA ASP A 80 16.05 -24.08 -6.77
C ASP A 80 14.81 -24.74 -7.39
N MET A 81 14.58 -24.48 -8.66
CA MET A 81 13.40 -24.90 -9.41
C MET A 81 13.69 -26.17 -10.21
N HIS A 82 12.65 -26.92 -10.52
CA HIS A 82 12.71 -27.98 -11.53
C HIS A 82 13.20 -27.41 -12.89
N PRO A 83 14.10 -28.10 -13.60
CA PRO A 83 14.58 -27.67 -14.92
C PRO A 83 13.44 -27.51 -15.93
N GLU A 84 12.37 -28.31 -15.76
CA GLU A 84 11.18 -28.34 -16.62
C GLU A 84 10.02 -27.50 -16.08
N ALA A 85 10.21 -26.75 -14.98
CA ALA A 85 9.18 -25.85 -14.45
C ALA A 85 9.05 -24.60 -15.33
N GLU A 86 8.41 -24.76 -16.49
CA GLU A 86 7.98 -23.68 -17.36
C GLU A 86 6.89 -22.83 -16.68
N VAL A 87 7.09 -21.51 -16.68
CA VAL A 87 5.99 -20.53 -16.66
C VAL A 87 6.34 -19.43 -17.65
N GLN A 88 5.71 -19.49 -18.84
CA GLN A 88 5.33 -18.44 -19.81
C GLN A 88 6.25 -17.27 -20.21
N ASP A 89 7.36 -16.98 -19.54
CA ASP A 89 8.35 -15.99 -19.98
C ASP A 89 9.68 -16.72 -20.22
N GLU A 90 10.20 -16.58 -21.45
CA GLU A 90 11.45 -17.17 -21.91
C GLU A 90 12.59 -16.82 -20.95
N GLU A 91 13.43 -17.82 -20.65
CA GLU A 91 14.64 -17.77 -19.81
C GLU A 91 14.44 -18.18 -18.32
N THR A 92 14.20 -19.48 -18.12
CA THR A 92 14.16 -20.09 -16.79
C THR A 92 15.58 -20.31 -16.27
N VAL A 93 16.09 -19.36 -15.47
CA VAL A 93 17.21 -19.67 -14.57
C VAL A 93 16.71 -20.70 -13.54
N ALA A 94 17.33 -21.89 -13.51
CA ALA A 94 17.02 -22.96 -12.53
C ALA A 94 17.09 -22.49 -11.07
N ARG A 95 17.70 -21.33 -10.83
CA ARG A 95 17.83 -20.68 -9.52
C ARG A 95 17.19 -19.30 -9.56
N ARG A 96 16.25 -19.06 -8.66
CA ARG A 96 15.58 -17.76 -8.50
C ARG A 96 15.94 -17.17 -7.15
N TYR A 97 16.66 -16.05 -7.15
CA TYR A 97 16.93 -15.30 -5.94
C TYR A 97 15.79 -14.35 -5.66
N ILE A 98 15.33 -14.31 -4.41
CA ILE A 98 14.21 -13.48 -3.95
C ILE A 98 14.75 -12.41 -3.01
N GLY A 99 14.26 -11.18 -3.21
CA GLY A 99 14.71 -10.03 -2.45
C GLY A 99 13.68 -8.92 -2.35
N ARG A 100 14.07 -7.88 -1.62
CA ARG A 100 13.20 -6.72 -1.33
C ARG A 100 12.99 -5.81 -2.53
N LEU A 101 13.94 -5.84 -3.46
CA LEU A 101 13.95 -5.05 -4.68
C LEU A 101 14.33 -5.94 -5.87
N GLY A 102 13.67 -5.74 -7.00
CA GLY A 102 14.05 -6.39 -8.25
C GLY A 102 15.34 -5.80 -8.84
N VAL A 103 16.33 -6.64 -9.11
CA VAL A 103 17.61 -6.23 -9.74
C VAL A 103 17.86 -7.08 -10.98
N ARG A 104 18.14 -6.41 -12.10
CA ARG A 104 18.49 -7.06 -13.37
C ARG A 104 19.97 -6.86 -13.70
N ALA A 105 20.57 -7.87 -14.32
CA ALA A 105 21.90 -7.79 -14.91
C ALA A 105 21.92 -6.79 -16.07
N GLU A 106 23.11 -6.50 -16.59
CA GLU A 106 23.26 -5.67 -17.80
C GLU A 106 22.59 -6.30 -19.03
N GLY A 107 22.65 -7.62 -19.16
CA GLY A 107 22.01 -8.37 -20.25
C GLY A 107 20.48 -8.49 -20.14
N GLY A 108 19.86 -7.99 -19.07
CA GLY A 108 18.42 -8.10 -18.85
C GLY A 108 18.00 -9.22 -17.89
N GLU A 109 18.85 -10.25 -17.72
CA GLU A 109 18.61 -11.37 -16.82
C GLU A 109 18.24 -10.94 -15.38
N PRO A 110 17.25 -11.57 -14.73
CA PRO A 110 16.93 -11.30 -13.34
C PRO A 110 18.03 -11.81 -12.41
N LEU A 111 18.73 -10.91 -11.71
CA LEU A 111 19.68 -11.26 -10.64
C LEU A 111 18.97 -11.42 -9.29
N LEU A 112 17.92 -10.65 -9.08
CA LEU A 112 17.09 -10.66 -7.88
C LEU A 112 15.65 -10.37 -8.26
N ILE A 113 14.73 -11.25 -7.87
CA ILE A 113 13.31 -11.11 -8.08
C ILE A 113 12.70 -10.41 -6.87
N ASP A 114 11.94 -9.35 -7.13
CA ASP A 114 11.18 -8.66 -6.08
C ASP A 114 10.14 -9.60 -5.46
N TRP A 115 10.07 -9.64 -4.14
CA TRP A 115 9.12 -10.49 -3.40
C TRP A 115 7.66 -10.28 -3.83
N ARG A 116 7.31 -9.09 -4.33
CA ARG A 116 5.97 -8.74 -4.83
C ARG A 116 5.66 -9.37 -6.18
N ALA A 117 6.67 -9.80 -6.93
CA ALA A 117 6.48 -10.40 -8.25
C ALA A 117 5.69 -11.72 -8.15
N PRO A 118 4.87 -12.08 -9.17
CA PRO A 118 4.22 -13.38 -9.24
C PRO A 118 5.22 -14.55 -9.19
N ALA A 119 6.38 -14.39 -9.82
CA ALA A 119 7.46 -15.39 -9.83
C ALA A 119 8.03 -15.71 -8.43
N ALA A 120 7.84 -14.81 -7.44
CA ALA A 120 8.26 -15.02 -6.06
C ALA A 120 7.20 -15.73 -5.20
N ALA A 121 5.97 -15.93 -5.70
CA ALA A 121 4.87 -16.52 -4.91
C ALA A 121 5.18 -17.93 -4.39
N ALA A 122 5.94 -18.71 -5.17
CA ALA A 122 6.38 -20.05 -4.78
C ALA A 122 7.25 -20.03 -3.52
N PHE A 123 8.01 -18.95 -3.27
CA PHE A 123 8.84 -18.85 -2.06
C PHE A 123 8.02 -18.96 -0.78
N TYR A 124 6.81 -18.40 -0.77
CA TYR A 124 5.94 -18.39 0.40
C TYR A 124 4.94 -19.55 0.43
N ARG A 125 4.46 -19.99 -0.74
CA ARG A 125 3.36 -20.97 -0.85
C ARG A 125 3.82 -22.40 -1.03
N ALA A 126 5.04 -22.62 -1.52
CA ALA A 126 5.52 -23.97 -1.75
C ALA A 126 5.67 -24.72 -0.42
N THR A 127 5.21 -25.97 -0.42
CA THR A 127 5.29 -26.92 0.69
C THR A 127 5.66 -28.29 0.13
N ALA A 128 6.11 -29.24 0.96
CA ALA A 128 6.44 -30.58 0.46
C ALA A 128 5.24 -31.31 -0.20
N ALA A 129 4.02 -31.05 0.27
CA ALA A 129 2.80 -31.59 -0.34
C ALA A 129 2.40 -30.89 -1.64
N ARG A 130 2.82 -29.63 -1.83
CA ARG A 130 2.57 -28.84 -3.03
C ARG A 130 3.82 -28.01 -3.37
N PRO A 131 4.82 -28.60 -4.03
CA PRO A 131 6.14 -27.96 -4.22
C PRO A 131 6.11 -26.78 -5.19
N LEU A 132 5.09 -26.67 -6.05
CA LEU A 132 4.96 -25.59 -7.05
C LEU A 132 6.20 -25.45 -7.95
N GLY A 133 6.83 -26.58 -8.31
CA GLY A 133 8.05 -26.63 -9.10
C GLY A 133 9.33 -26.28 -8.34
N VAL A 134 9.26 -26.05 -7.02
CA VAL A 134 10.41 -25.79 -6.16
C VAL A 134 10.96 -27.12 -5.64
N ILE A 135 12.24 -27.37 -5.88
CA ILE A 135 12.99 -28.50 -5.31
C ILE A 135 13.44 -28.14 -3.89
N ARG A 136 14.09 -26.98 -3.75
CA ARG A 136 14.62 -26.49 -2.49
C ARG A 136 14.35 -25.00 -2.33
N ARG A 137 13.96 -24.62 -1.12
CA ARG A 137 13.90 -23.23 -0.67
C ARG A 137 15.03 -22.97 0.32
N ARG A 138 15.91 -22.04 -0.01
CA ARG A 138 16.97 -21.56 0.90
C ARG A 138 16.59 -20.20 1.46
N MET A 139 16.64 -20.07 2.78
CA MET A 139 16.64 -18.80 3.50
C MET A 139 18.07 -18.32 3.67
N ILE A 140 18.29 -17.04 3.39
CA ILE A 140 19.58 -16.36 3.50
C ILE A 140 19.42 -15.26 4.54
N THR A 141 20.18 -15.34 5.63
CA THR A 141 20.23 -14.26 6.61
C THR A 141 21.51 -13.47 6.38
N SER A 142 21.38 -12.15 6.36
CA SER A 142 22.50 -11.24 6.18
C SER A 142 22.47 -10.14 7.23
N PHE A 143 23.65 -9.68 7.64
CA PHE A 143 23.83 -8.45 8.40
C PHE A 143 24.60 -7.46 7.53
N GLY A 144 23.92 -6.37 7.15
CA GLY A 144 24.38 -5.53 6.04
C GLY A 144 24.52 -6.36 4.75
N GLU A 145 25.69 -6.29 4.11
CA GLU A 145 26.00 -7.01 2.87
C GLU A 145 26.57 -8.42 3.12
N LYS A 146 26.77 -8.83 4.38
CA LYS A 146 27.41 -10.10 4.73
C LYS A 146 26.39 -11.18 5.07
N VAL A 147 26.46 -12.32 4.40
CA VAL A 147 25.69 -13.54 4.71
C VAL A 147 26.21 -14.14 6.01
N THR A 148 25.31 -14.34 6.97
CA THR A 148 25.62 -14.84 8.32
C THR A 148 25.13 -16.26 8.55
N SER A 149 23.99 -16.64 7.95
CA SER A 149 23.46 -18.00 8.07
C SER A 149 22.60 -18.39 6.88
N LEU A 150 22.57 -19.70 6.60
CA LEU A 150 21.74 -20.32 5.58
C LEU A 150 20.87 -21.40 6.23
N ASP A 151 19.66 -21.54 5.70
CA ASP A 151 18.72 -22.57 6.14
C ASP A 151 17.92 -23.09 4.95
N ASP A 152 17.93 -24.40 4.73
CA ASP A 152 17.31 -25.05 3.59
C ASP A 152 16.06 -25.85 3.99
N ASP A 153 15.02 -25.69 3.19
CA ASP A 153 13.81 -26.50 3.21
C ASP A 153 13.73 -27.29 1.89
N LEU A 154 13.89 -28.61 1.98
CA LEU A 154 13.82 -29.51 0.84
C LEU A 154 12.38 -29.94 0.61
N LEU A 155 11.76 -29.37 -0.42
CA LEU A 155 10.33 -29.54 -0.71
C LEU A 155 10.07 -30.73 -1.63
N ASP A 156 11.01 -31.07 -2.51
CA ASP A 156 10.93 -32.23 -3.38
C ASP A 156 12.24 -33.05 -3.32
N PRO A 157 12.31 -34.04 -2.40
CA PRO A 157 13.51 -34.87 -2.25
C PRO A 157 13.76 -35.81 -3.43
N ILE A 158 12.73 -36.15 -4.21
CA ILE A 158 12.84 -37.09 -5.34
C ILE A 158 13.52 -36.39 -6.52
N ALA A 159 13.23 -35.11 -6.70
CA ALA A 159 13.84 -34.26 -7.73
C ALA A 159 15.24 -33.73 -7.37
N ALA A 160 15.69 -33.93 -6.13
CA ALA A 160 16.98 -33.44 -5.68
C ALA A 160 18.13 -34.19 -6.38
N SER A 161 19.02 -33.47 -7.04
CA SER A 161 20.23 -34.07 -7.60
C SER A 161 21.18 -34.51 -6.48
N ALA A 162 22.04 -35.49 -6.76
CA ALA A 162 23.04 -35.97 -5.80
C ALA A 162 24.03 -34.88 -5.36
N ASP A 163 24.20 -33.83 -6.18
CA ASP A 163 25.07 -32.69 -5.90
C ASP A 163 24.37 -31.56 -5.12
N LEU A 164 23.05 -31.65 -4.87
CA LEU A 164 22.29 -30.63 -4.16
C LEU A 164 22.58 -30.68 -2.65
N ARG A 165 23.46 -29.79 -2.20
CA ARG A 165 23.86 -29.67 -0.78
C ARG A 165 22.76 -29.02 0.06
N VAL A 166 22.15 -29.76 0.97
CA VAL A 166 21.13 -29.23 1.90
C VAL A 166 21.79 -28.84 3.23
N VAL A 167 21.49 -27.63 3.71
CA VAL A 167 22.06 -27.07 4.95
C VAL A 167 20.95 -26.67 5.93
N GLY A 168 20.96 -27.24 7.15
CA GLY A 168 20.08 -26.85 8.26
C GLY A 168 19.05 -27.91 8.69
N ASP A 169 18.55 -27.76 9.93
CA ASP A 169 17.42 -28.49 10.56
C ASP A 169 16.18 -27.55 10.65
N GLY A 170 15.84 -26.88 9.54
CA GLY A 170 15.24 -25.53 9.47
C GLY A 170 13.91 -25.22 10.16
N ALA A 171 13.15 -26.20 10.64
CA ALA A 171 11.89 -25.93 11.35
C ALA A 171 12.08 -25.49 12.81
N LEU A 172 13.15 -25.97 13.49
CA LEU A 172 13.29 -25.83 14.95
C LEU A 172 14.06 -24.57 15.37
N MET A 173 15.10 -24.18 14.61
CA MET A 173 15.93 -23.02 14.97
C MET A 173 15.30 -21.68 14.57
N ALA A 174 14.59 -21.62 13.43
CA ALA A 174 13.80 -20.45 13.04
C ALA A 174 12.66 -20.15 14.05
N ALA A 175 12.15 -21.19 14.71
CA ALA A 175 11.18 -21.06 15.80
C ALA A 175 11.76 -20.49 17.10
N LEU A 176 13.06 -20.70 17.35
CA LEU A 176 13.78 -20.28 18.55
C LEU A 176 14.42 -18.88 18.41
N SER A 177 14.81 -18.48 17.19
CA SER A 177 15.34 -17.14 16.90
C SER A 177 14.28 -16.01 16.91
N ARG A 178 13.03 -16.31 17.31
CA ARG A 178 11.93 -15.35 17.50
C ARG A 178 12.09 -14.46 18.75
N ALA A 179 13.28 -13.88 18.95
CA ALA A 179 13.54 -12.96 20.04
C ALA A 179 12.91 -11.57 19.77
N LYS A 180 12.02 -11.19 20.71
CA LYS A 180 11.26 -9.95 20.81
C LYS A 180 12.14 -8.70 20.64
N GLY A 181 12.00 -8.03 19.49
CA GLY A 181 12.33 -6.61 19.36
C GLY A 181 11.11 -5.74 19.68
N THR A 182 11.33 -4.52 20.15
CA THR A 182 10.28 -3.57 20.55
C THR A 182 9.66 -2.78 19.37
N GLY A 183 9.82 -3.27 18.14
CA GLY A 183 9.24 -2.69 16.93
C GLY A 183 8.84 -3.75 15.89
N MET A 184 7.85 -3.42 15.04
CA MET A 184 7.49 -4.11 13.81
C MET A 184 8.69 -4.08 12.86
N ARG A 185 9.40 -5.20 12.78
CA ARG A 185 10.43 -5.42 11.76
C ARG A 185 9.77 -5.69 10.43
N ASP A 186 10.49 -5.44 9.34
CA ASP A 186 10.09 -5.89 8.02
C ASP A 186 10.01 -7.43 8.02
N ILE A 187 8.81 -7.97 7.80
CA ILE A 187 8.52 -9.40 7.90
C ILE A 187 8.67 -10.15 6.58
N VAL A 188 9.07 -9.50 5.47
CA VAL A 188 9.03 -10.08 4.12
C VAL A 188 9.69 -11.46 4.04
N ALA A 189 10.85 -11.65 4.69
CA ALA A 189 11.55 -12.94 4.69
C ALA A 189 10.83 -14.05 5.50
N THR A 190 9.89 -13.67 6.37
CA THR A 190 9.20 -14.54 7.34
C THR A 190 7.69 -14.65 7.12
N ILE A 191 7.18 -14.11 6.00
CA ILE A 191 5.75 -14.19 5.66
C ILE A 191 5.34 -15.65 5.57
N GLN A 192 4.30 -16.02 6.32
CA GLN A 192 3.74 -17.38 6.30
C GLN A 192 2.80 -17.58 5.10
N ALA A 193 2.52 -18.83 4.74
CA ALA A 193 1.66 -19.16 3.59
C ALA A 193 0.25 -18.53 3.69
N GLU A 194 -0.37 -18.57 4.87
CA GLU A 194 -1.70 -17.98 5.12
C GLU A 194 -1.66 -16.45 5.02
N GLN A 195 -0.56 -15.84 5.46
CA GLN A 195 -0.34 -14.40 5.36
C GLN A 195 -0.12 -13.98 3.89
N ASP A 196 0.65 -14.74 3.11
CA ASP A 196 0.83 -14.50 1.67
C ASP A 196 -0.48 -14.62 0.91
N LEU A 197 -1.34 -15.58 1.27
CA LEU A 197 -2.67 -15.71 0.68
C LEU A 197 -3.52 -14.46 0.94
N ALA A 198 -3.47 -13.89 2.15
CA ALA A 198 -4.13 -12.63 2.46
C ALA A 198 -3.51 -11.43 1.73
N ILE A 199 -2.18 -11.38 1.62
CA ILE A 199 -1.43 -10.32 0.92
C ILE A 199 -1.82 -10.29 -0.57
N ARG A 200 -1.81 -11.46 -1.21
CA ARG A 200 -2.05 -11.60 -2.65
C ARG A 200 -3.51 -11.89 -3.02
N SER A 201 -4.46 -11.74 -2.10
CA SER A 201 -5.88 -11.91 -2.44
C SER A 201 -6.32 -10.87 -3.49
N PRO A 202 -7.34 -11.13 -4.31
CA PRO A 202 -7.75 -10.23 -5.39
C PRO A 202 -8.00 -8.79 -4.91
N ALA A 203 -7.69 -7.82 -5.76
CA ALA A 203 -7.91 -6.39 -5.47
C ALA A 203 -9.41 -6.02 -5.42
N SER A 204 -10.27 -6.79 -6.09
CA SER A 204 -11.72 -6.58 -6.10
C SER A 204 -12.39 -7.15 -4.85
N GLY A 205 -13.31 -6.39 -4.27
CA GLY A 205 -14.15 -6.84 -3.16
C GLY A 205 -13.60 -6.45 -1.79
N VAL A 206 -14.08 -7.14 -0.75
CA VAL A 206 -13.70 -6.90 0.64
C VAL A 206 -12.96 -8.14 1.15
N THR A 207 -11.73 -7.95 1.64
CA THR A 207 -10.96 -8.98 2.33
C THR A 207 -10.90 -8.62 3.82
N VAL A 208 -11.32 -9.56 4.68
CA VAL A 208 -11.24 -9.40 6.14
C VAL A 208 -10.12 -10.30 6.64
N VAL A 209 -9.17 -9.74 7.39
CA VAL A 209 -8.05 -10.49 7.99
C VAL A 209 -8.24 -10.51 9.51
N GLU A 210 -8.64 -11.67 10.03
CA GLU A 210 -8.84 -11.91 11.45
C GLU A 210 -7.72 -12.77 12.03
N GLY A 211 -7.42 -12.59 13.31
CA GLY A 211 -6.37 -13.35 13.98
C GLY A 211 -6.10 -12.84 15.39
N GLY A 212 -5.50 -13.68 16.25
CA GLY A 212 -5.19 -13.33 17.63
C GLY A 212 -4.13 -12.22 17.78
N PRO A 213 -3.91 -11.66 18.99
CA PRO A 213 -2.82 -10.72 19.24
C PRO A 213 -1.46 -11.27 18.77
N GLY A 214 -0.60 -10.42 18.21
CA GLY A 214 0.75 -10.82 17.79
C GLY A 214 0.87 -11.56 16.45
N THR A 215 -0.23 -11.90 15.78
CA THR A 215 -0.25 -12.64 14.49
C THR A 215 0.18 -11.82 13.26
N GLY A 216 0.73 -10.61 13.44
CA GLY A 216 1.26 -9.81 12.33
C GLY A 216 0.23 -9.15 11.41
N LYS A 217 -1.06 -9.10 11.76
CA LYS A 217 -2.15 -8.54 10.92
C LYS A 217 -1.85 -7.16 10.31
N THR A 218 -1.31 -6.24 11.10
CA THR A 218 -0.95 -4.90 10.61
C THR A 218 0.11 -5.01 9.51
N ALA A 219 1.15 -5.81 9.73
CA ALA A 219 2.17 -6.05 8.73
C ALA A 219 1.57 -6.69 7.47
N VAL A 220 0.72 -7.71 7.61
CA VAL A 220 -0.02 -8.34 6.48
C VAL A 220 -0.79 -7.29 5.66
N ALA A 221 -1.51 -6.38 6.33
CA ALA A 221 -2.27 -5.32 5.65
C ALA A 221 -1.37 -4.33 4.89
N LEU A 222 -0.22 -3.97 5.45
CA LEU A 222 0.75 -3.08 4.79
C LEU A 222 1.43 -3.75 3.60
N HIS A 223 1.84 -5.00 3.76
CA HIS A 223 2.42 -5.79 2.67
C HIS A 223 1.41 -6.04 1.56
N ARG A 224 0.12 -6.22 1.90
CA ARG A 224 -0.97 -6.24 0.92
C ARG A 224 -1.06 -4.95 0.13
N ALA A 225 -1.03 -3.79 0.80
CA ALA A 225 -1.04 -2.50 0.12
C ALA A 225 0.15 -2.37 -0.86
N ALA A 226 1.36 -2.72 -0.42
CA ALA A 226 2.55 -2.72 -1.25
C ALA A 226 2.44 -3.68 -2.45
N PHE A 227 1.90 -4.89 -2.25
CA PHE A 227 1.67 -5.85 -3.32
C PHE A 227 0.67 -5.34 -4.37
N LEU A 228 -0.44 -4.73 -3.94
CA LEU A 228 -1.45 -4.17 -4.84
C LEU A 228 -0.90 -2.98 -5.63
N LEU A 229 -0.13 -2.10 -4.98
CA LEU A 229 0.55 -0.98 -5.65
C LEU A 229 1.57 -1.45 -6.68
N TYR A 230 2.27 -2.56 -6.41
CA TYR A 230 3.20 -3.16 -7.35
C TYR A 230 2.52 -3.83 -8.55
N THR A 231 1.52 -4.67 -8.30
CA THR A 231 0.87 -5.50 -9.33
C THR A 231 -0.08 -4.71 -10.22
N ASP A 232 -0.81 -3.75 -9.67
CA ASP A 232 -1.88 -3.01 -10.35
C ASP A 232 -1.54 -1.51 -10.43
N ARG A 233 -0.29 -1.18 -10.81
CA ARG A 233 0.23 0.20 -10.85
C ARG A 233 -0.68 1.17 -11.60
N SER A 234 -1.20 0.77 -12.76
CA SER A 234 -2.09 1.61 -13.58
C SER A 234 -3.40 1.95 -12.89
N ARG A 235 -3.96 1.00 -12.13
CA ARG A 235 -5.21 1.16 -11.39
C ARG A 235 -5.07 2.10 -10.19
N PHE A 236 -3.92 2.06 -9.51
CA PHE A 236 -3.69 2.84 -8.29
C PHE A 236 -2.87 4.12 -8.51
N ALA A 237 -2.36 4.37 -9.73
CA ALA A 237 -1.52 5.53 -10.07
C ALA A 237 -2.15 6.90 -9.77
N GLY A 238 -3.48 7.03 -9.89
CA GLY A 238 -4.18 8.32 -9.74
C GLY A 238 -4.85 8.57 -8.38
N GLY A 239 -5.01 7.54 -7.55
CA GLY A 239 -5.79 7.62 -6.30
C GLY A 239 -5.11 6.99 -5.08
N GLY A 240 -4.01 6.26 -5.28
CA GLY A 240 -3.22 5.66 -4.21
C GLY A 240 -3.99 4.65 -3.37
N VAL A 241 -3.43 4.37 -2.18
CA VAL A 241 -4.07 3.53 -1.15
C VAL A 241 -4.33 4.41 0.08
N LEU A 242 -5.57 4.44 0.59
CA LEU A 242 -5.90 5.10 1.85
C LEU A 242 -5.75 4.11 3.01
N ILE A 243 -4.82 4.38 3.91
CA ILE A 243 -4.62 3.62 5.15
C ILE A 243 -5.18 4.44 6.31
N VAL A 244 -6.17 3.86 6.99
CA VAL A 244 -6.82 4.49 8.13
C VAL A 244 -6.35 3.84 9.43
N GLY A 245 -5.62 4.60 10.23
CA GLY A 245 -5.14 4.18 11.55
C GLY A 245 -6.06 4.64 12.69
N PRO A 246 -6.04 3.95 13.84
CA PRO A 246 -6.81 4.35 15.01
C PRO A 246 -6.36 5.68 15.63
N SER A 247 -5.07 6.04 15.49
CA SER A 247 -4.50 7.25 16.09
C SER A 247 -3.39 7.86 15.20
N PRO A 248 -3.06 9.16 15.39
CA PRO A 248 -1.94 9.79 14.71
C PRO A 248 -0.59 9.12 14.98
N VAL A 249 -0.33 8.69 16.23
CA VAL A 249 0.91 7.99 16.59
C VAL A 249 1.07 6.68 15.82
N PHE A 250 -0.03 5.94 15.66
CA PHE A 250 -0.01 4.72 14.85
C PHE A 250 0.23 5.00 13.36
N VAL A 251 -0.33 6.10 12.84
CA VAL A 251 -0.09 6.51 11.45
C VAL A 251 1.37 6.87 11.23
N GLN A 252 1.94 7.69 12.09
CA GLN A 252 3.36 8.08 12.04
C GLN A 252 4.29 6.86 12.15
N TYR A 253 3.88 5.88 12.95
CA TYR A 253 4.59 4.61 13.05
C TYR A 253 4.57 3.79 11.74
N ILE A 254 3.49 3.85 10.97
CA ILE A 254 3.39 3.17 9.68
C ILE A 254 4.12 3.94 8.57
N GLU A 255 4.17 5.27 8.66
CA GLU A 255 4.90 6.11 7.70
C GLU A 255 6.39 5.76 7.60
N THR A 256 6.99 5.17 8.63
CA THR A 256 8.38 4.70 8.57
C THR A 256 8.55 3.34 7.88
N VAL A 257 7.47 2.57 7.71
CA VAL A 257 7.51 1.20 7.20
C VAL A 257 7.14 1.11 5.73
N LEU A 258 6.21 1.94 5.24
CA LEU A 258 5.80 1.92 3.83
C LEU A 258 6.87 2.39 2.83
N PRO A 259 7.67 3.44 3.10
CA PRO A 259 8.77 3.84 2.22
C PRO A 259 9.83 2.74 2.09
N ALA A 260 10.10 1.99 3.16
CA ALA A 260 10.96 0.82 3.14
C ALA A 260 10.41 -0.33 2.27
N LEU A 261 9.11 -0.30 1.95
CA LEU A 261 8.45 -1.22 1.00
C LEU A 261 8.43 -0.67 -0.44
N GLY A 262 9.04 0.50 -0.69
CA GLY A 262 9.24 1.07 -2.01
C GLY A 262 8.02 1.78 -2.62
N GLU A 263 7.08 2.28 -1.78
CA GLU A 263 5.82 2.87 -2.24
C GLU A 263 5.54 4.28 -1.67
N ASP A 264 5.52 5.30 -2.54
CA ASP A 264 5.25 6.71 -2.17
C ASP A 264 3.77 7.11 -2.35
N SER A 265 2.90 6.19 -2.80
CA SER A 265 1.52 6.49 -3.23
C SER A 265 0.44 6.18 -2.18
N ALA A 266 0.82 5.94 -0.93
CA ALA A 266 -0.12 5.70 0.15
C ALA A 266 -0.48 7.02 0.87
N THR A 267 -1.79 7.28 1.02
CA THR A 267 -2.28 8.34 1.91
C THR A 267 -2.60 7.73 3.26
N LEU A 268 -1.99 8.25 4.32
CA LEU A 268 -2.28 7.83 5.68
C LEU A 268 -3.11 8.88 6.41
N ARG A 269 -4.14 8.41 7.12
CA ARG A 269 -5.00 9.24 7.96
C ARG A 269 -5.34 8.52 9.25
N SER A 270 -5.39 9.26 10.35
CA SER A 270 -6.00 8.75 11.57
C SER A 270 -7.53 8.90 11.50
N LEU A 271 -8.27 8.09 12.25
CA LEU A 271 -9.74 8.20 12.33
C LEU A 271 -10.21 9.63 12.65
N GLY A 272 -9.49 10.35 13.50
CA GLY A 272 -9.81 11.73 13.89
C GLY A 272 -9.49 12.80 12.83
N GLN A 273 -8.80 12.43 11.75
CA GLN A 273 -8.31 13.33 10.70
C GLN A 273 -8.81 12.94 9.30
N LEU A 274 -9.83 12.08 9.22
CA LEU A 274 -10.42 11.64 7.95
C LEU A 274 -11.07 12.78 7.16
N VAL A 275 -11.59 13.80 7.85
CA VAL A 275 -12.19 14.97 7.21
C VAL A 275 -11.11 16.05 7.03
N PRO A 276 -10.86 16.52 5.79
CA PRO A 276 -9.86 17.55 5.54
C PRO A 276 -10.08 18.81 6.38
N GLY A 277 -9.01 19.33 6.99
CA GLY A 277 -9.06 20.51 7.86
C GLY A 277 -9.65 20.26 9.25
N VAL A 278 -10.03 19.03 9.59
CA VAL A 278 -10.56 18.68 10.92
C VAL A 278 -9.58 17.78 11.65
N ASN A 279 -9.30 18.14 12.91
CA ASN A 279 -8.56 17.30 13.84
C ASN A 279 -9.42 17.05 15.09
N ALA A 280 -9.98 15.85 15.21
CA ALA A 280 -10.83 15.49 16.33
C ALA A 280 -9.99 15.23 17.60
N THR A 281 -10.04 16.16 18.55
CA THR A 281 -9.32 16.07 19.83
C THR A 281 -10.21 15.70 21.00
N ARG A 282 -11.53 15.81 20.85
CA ARG A 282 -12.49 15.57 21.93
C ARG A 282 -12.66 14.08 22.19
N GLU A 283 -12.36 13.67 23.41
CA GLU A 283 -12.72 12.33 23.88
C GLU A 283 -14.17 12.25 24.34
N GLU A 284 -14.76 11.07 24.12
CA GLU A 284 -16.14 10.78 24.46
C GLU A 284 -16.21 9.42 25.16
N THR A 285 -17.17 9.25 26.05
CA THR A 285 -17.36 7.97 26.74
C THR A 285 -17.72 6.87 25.75
N ALA A 286 -17.39 5.62 26.09
CA ALA A 286 -17.68 4.45 25.25
C ALA A 286 -19.16 4.37 24.85
N ARG A 287 -20.07 4.71 25.79
CA ARG A 287 -21.51 4.77 25.54
C ARG A 287 -21.88 5.78 24.44
N VAL A 288 -21.31 6.99 24.48
CA VAL A 288 -21.58 8.03 23.47
C VAL A 288 -21.00 7.63 22.11
N ARG A 289 -19.77 7.10 22.08
CA ARG A 289 -19.13 6.57 20.87
C ARG A 289 -19.98 5.49 20.21
N ALA A 290 -20.50 4.54 20.99
CA ALA A 290 -21.38 3.48 20.48
C ALA A 290 -22.70 4.02 19.90
N ILE A 291 -23.28 5.07 20.51
CA ILE A 291 -24.48 5.71 19.98
C ILE A 291 -24.20 6.41 18.64
N LYS A 292 -23.11 7.18 18.55
CA LYS A 292 -22.71 7.94 17.35
C LYS A 292 -22.21 7.05 16.21
N GLY A 293 -21.52 5.96 16.52
CA GLY A 293 -21.02 5.00 15.52
C GLY A 293 -22.09 4.04 14.97
N ALA A 294 -23.26 3.96 15.58
CA ALA A 294 -24.33 3.07 15.14
C ALA A 294 -25.08 3.61 13.91
N LEU A 295 -25.54 2.70 13.03
CA LEU A 295 -26.28 3.06 11.81
C LEU A 295 -27.56 3.89 12.07
N ARG A 296 -28.14 3.82 13.27
CA ARG A 296 -29.26 4.68 13.68
C ARG A 296 -28.93 6.17 13.62
N MET A 297 -27.65 6.55 13.78
CA MET A 297 -27.20 7.94 13.68
C MET A 297 -27.46 8.53 12.29
N ARG A 298 -27.50 7.69 11.23
CA ARG A 298 -27.91 8.14 9.89
C ARG A 298 -29.31 8.73 9.87
N LYS A 299 -30.26 8.16 10.65
CA LYS A 299 -31.63 8.68 10.76
C LYS A 299 -31.65 10.02 11.49
N VAL A 300 -30.84 10.16 12.54
CA VAL A 300 -30.70 11.41 13.31
C VAL A 300 -30.10 12.50 12.43
N LEU A 301 -28.98 12.22 11.75
CA LEU A 301 -28.33 13.16 10.84
C LEU A 301 -29.26 13.57 9.69
N ARG A 302 -30.00 12.63 9.09
CA ARG A 302 -30.98 12.96 8.06
C ARG A 302 -32.05 13.93 8.57
N ARG A 303 -32.65 13.65 9.74
CA ARG A 303 -33.62 14.56 10.36
C ARG A 303 -33.00 15.91 10.66
N ALA A 304 -31.80 15.95 11.23
CA ALA A 304 -31.09 17.19 11.52
C ALA A 304 -30.80 18.00 10.25
N THR A 305 -30.48 17.34 9.13
CA THR A 305 -30.31 18.03 7.84
C THR A 305 -31.61 18.50 7.21
N GLU A 306 -32.76 17.96 7.60
CA GLU A 306 -34.09 18.39 7.16
C GLU A 306 -34.68 19.47 8.10
N ASP A 307 -34.14 19.58 9.31
CA ASP A 307 -34.67 20.46 10.34
C ASP A 307 -34.50 21.94 9.98
N ALA A 308 -35.44 22.76 10.47
CA ALA A 308 -35.32 24.20 10.37
C ALA A 308 -34.20 24.68 11.32
N PRO A 309 -33.32 25.60 10.88
CA PRO A 309 -32.39 26.24 11.80
C PRO A 309 -33.15 26.89 12.97
N PRO A 310 -32.61 26.92 14.19
CA PRO A 310 -33.29 27.54 15.33
C PRO A 310 -33.69 29.01 15.12
N SER A 311 -32.94 29.72 14.28
CA SER A 311 -33.18 31.13 13.91
C SER A 311 -34.05 31.30 12.66
N ASN A 312 -34.77 30.25 12.24
CA ASN A 312 -35.56 30.31 11.02
C ASN A 312 -36.78 31.23 11.20
N PRO A 313 -36.96 32.25 10.33
CA PRO A 313 -38.08 33.17 10.46
C PRO A 313 -39.43 32.49 10.19
N ASP A 314 -40.48 32.97 10.86
CA ASP A 314 -41.88 32.51 10.71
C ASP A 314 -42.57 33.04 9.43
N GLY A 315 -41.81 33.70 8.56
CA GLY A 315 -42.30 34.27 7.32
C GLY A 315 -41.26 35.13 6.64
N LEU A 316 -41.60 35.60 5.45
CA LEU A 316 -40.82 36.60 4.72
C LEU A 316 -41.72 37.80 4.48
N ARG A 317 -41.27 38.99 4.86
CA ARG A 317 -41.95 40.25 4.52
C ARG A 317 -40.94 41.18 3.88
N MET A 318 -41.25 41.66 2.68
CA MET A 318 -40.42 42.64 1.98
C MET A 318 -41.28 43.68 1.28
N ARG A 319 -40.68 44.84 0.98
CA ARG A 319 -41.33 45.92 0.25
C ARG A 319 -40.74 46.02 -1.14
N TYR A 320 -41.57 45.99 -2.18
CA TYR A 320 -41.16 46.13 -3.57
C TYR A 320 -42.09 47.11 -4.29
N ARG A 321 -41.53 48.18 -4.88
CA ARG A 321 -42.28 49.23 -5.60
C ARG A 321 -43.47 49.82 -4.83
N GLY A 322 -43.36 49.92 -3.50
CA GLY A 322 -44.42 50.46 -2.65
C GLY A 322 -45.38 49.41 -2.07
N GLU A 323 -45.39 48.20 -2.63
CA GLU A 323 -46.22 47.08 -2.19
C GLU A 323 -45.53 46.20 -1.14
N TRP A 324 -46.31 45.68 -0.19
CA TRP A 324 -45.83 44.70 0.79
C TRP A 324 -46.04 43.29 0.27
N LEU A 325 -44.94 42.55 0.08
CA LEU A 325 -44.97 41.14 -0.26
C LEU A 325 -44.75 40.30 0.99
N THR A 326 -45.64 39.34 1.24
CA THR A 326 -45.58 38.47 2.42
C THR A 326 -45.68 37.00 2.03
N LEU A 327 -44.77 36.19 2.57
CA LEU A 327 -44.91 34.74 2.61
C LEU A 327 -45.07 34.28 4.04
N SER A 328 -46.12 33.51 4.27
CA SER A 328 -46.37 32.83 5.53
C SER A 328 -45.38 31.68 5.76
N ARG A 329 -45.22 31.28 7.02
CA ARG A 329 -44.52 30.06 7.41
C ARG A 329 -44.95 28.84 6.60
N ARG A 330 -46.26 28.66 6.40
CA ARG A 330 -46.83 27.50 5.70
C ARG A 330 -46.36 27.43 4.25
N GLN A 331 -46.37 28.56 3.54
CA GLN A 331 -45.88 28.63 2.15
C GLN A 331 -44.39 28.27 2.08
N ILE A 332 -43.57 28.78 3.01
CA ILE A 332 -42.13 28.46 3.06
C ILE A 332 -41.90 26.97 3.37
N GLU A 333 -42.68 26.38 4.27
CA GLU A 333 -42.62 24.95 4.59
C GLU A 333 -43.07 24.06 3.43
N ASP A 334 -44.04 24.50 2.62
CA ASP A 334 -44.49 23.79 1.43
C ASP A 334 -43.41 23.77 0.33
N ILE A 335 -42.73 24.91 0.09
CA ILE A 335 -41.57 24.99 -0.80
C ILE A 335 -40.48 24.01 -0.34
N ARG A 336 -40.16 23.99 0.95
CA ARG A 336 -39.15 23.07 1.52
C ARG A 336 -39.52 21.61 1.31
N ARG A 337 -40.77 21.22 1.56
CA ARG A 337 -41.24 19.84 1.38
C ARG A 337 -41.21 19.41 -0.08
N ARG A 338 -41.50 20.32 -1.01
CA ARG A 338 -41.50 20.03 -2.45
C ARG A 338 -40.10 19.86 -3.01
N ILE A 339 -39.18 20.73 -2.60
CA ILE A 339 -37.80 20.79 -3.14
C ILE A 339 -36.84 19.84 -2.41
N GLY A 340 -37.06 19.58 -1.12
CA GLY A 340 -36.15 18.82 -0.28
C GLY A 340 -36.15 17.29 -0.52
N ARG A 341 -37.08 16.76 -1.33
CA ARG A 341 -37.16 15.31 -1.57
C ARG A 341 -35.99 14.84 -2.45
N GLY A 342 -35.15 13.97 -1.90
CA GLY A 342 -34.12 13.24 -2.64
C GLY A 342 -32.91 14.04 -3.11
N SER A 343 -32.85 15.34 -2.81
CA SER A 343 -31.77 16.24 -3.25
C SER A 343 -30.91 16.73 -2.08
N ARG A 344 -29.66 17.11 -2.31
CA ARG A 344 -28.82 17.69 -1.25
C ARG A 344 -29.27 19.12 -0.97
N ARG A 345 -29.43 19.47 0.31
CA ARG A 345 -29.99 20.75 0.76
C ARG A 345 -29.32 21.99 0.14
N ASN A 346 -28.00 21.94 -0.04
CA ASN A 346 -27.25 23.08 -0.59
C ASN A 346 -27.37 23.21 -2.12
N GLU A 347 -27.51 22.09 -2.84
CA GLU A 347 -27.63 22.06 -4.31
C GLU A 347 -28.96 22.66 -4.77
N VAL A 348 -30.02 22.52 -3.97
CA VAL A 348 -31.36 23.03 -4.30
C VAL A 348 -31.60 24.48 -3.89
N ARG A 349 -30.58 25.18 -3.38
CA ARG A 349 -30.74 26.55 -2.88
C ARG A 349 -31.21 27.52 -3.97
N ALA A 350 -30.65 27.43 -5.17
CA ALA A 350 -31.05 28.27 -6.30
C ALA A 350 -32.51 28.02 -6.72
N LYS A 351 -32.92 26.74 -6.79
CA LYS A 351 -34.30 26.36 -7.09
C LYS A 351 -35.28 26.86 -6.02
N ALA A 352 -34.88 26.78 -4.74
CA ALA A 352 -35.68 27.29 -3.64
C ALA A 352 -35.86 28.82 -3.70
N PHE A 353 -34.85 29.56 -4.14
CA PHE A 353 -35.00 31.00 -4.40
C PHE A 353 -35.98 31.29 -5.54
N GLY A 354 -35.95 30.52 -6.63
CA GLY A 354 -36.91 30.65 -7.72
C GLY A 354 -38.35 30.47 -7.25
N GLU A 355 -38.63 29.40 -6.51
CA GLU A 355 -39.99 29.12 -6.01
C GLU A 355 -40.49 30.13 -4.96
N VAL A 356 -39.59 30.70 -4.17
CA VAL A 356 -39.91 31.84 -3.28
C VAL A 356 -40.29 33.06 -4.12
N LEU A 357 -39.56 33.34 -5.20
CA LEU A 357 -39.84 34.48 -6.08
C LEU A 357 -41.16 34.30 -6.84
N ASP A 358 -41.43 33.10 -7.35
CA ASP A 358 -42.68 32.77 -8.04
C ASP A 358 -43.89 32.98 -7.14
N LEU A 359 -43.83 32.49 -5.88
CA LEU A 359 -44.91 32.69 -4.90
C LEU A 359 -45.08 34.15 -4.48
N LEU A 360 -43.98 34.91 -4.37
CA LEU A 360 -44.05 36.35 -4.12
C LEU A 360 -44.69 37.07 -5.32
N TRP A 361 -44.40 36.66 -6.55
CA TRP A 361 -44.97 37.26 -7.76
C TRP A 361 -46.46 36.97 -7.90
N GLU A 362 -46.88 35.74 -7.61
CA GLU A 362 -48.30 35.36 -7.56
C GLU A 362 -49.10 36.16 -6.52
N SER A 363 -48.47 36.60 -5.43
CA SER A 363 -49.14 37.41 -4.41
C SER A 363 -49.43 38.87 -4.81
N VAL A 364 -48.88 39.32 -5.95
CA VAL A 364 -49.05 40.69 -6.49
C VAL A 364 -50.01 40.74 -7.67
N LYS A 365 -50.30 39.58 -8.29
CA LYS A 365 -51.38 39.45 -9.27
C LYS A 365 -52.73 39.50 -8.56
#